data_AF-A0A482UU91-F1
#
_entry.id   AF-A0A482UU91-F1
#
_cell.length_a   1.000
_cell.length_b   1.000
_cell.length_c   1.000
_cell.angle_alpha   90.00
_cell.angle_beta   90.00
_cell.angle_gamma   90.00
#
_symmetry.space_group_name_H-M   'P 1'
#
loop_
_entity.id
_entity.type
_entity.pdbx_description
1 polymer ?
#
loop_
_entity_poly.entity_id
_entity_poly.type
_entity_poly.pdbx_seq_one_letter_code
_entity_poly.pdbx_strand_id
1 'polypeptide(L)' 'MQELRGHTQRVLCLAKSPDQRTICSASPDETLRFWDIWDGNGVDKDNLSPIGK' A
#
# COMPACT_ATOMS: atom_id res chain seq x y z
N MET A 1 1.41 -11.21 9.65
CA MET A 1 2.25 -10.38 8.76
C MET A 1 1.51 -10.27 7.45
N GLN A 2 1.12 -9.07 7.03
CA GLN A 2 0.40 -8.84 5.78
C GLN A 2 1.38 -8.31 4.74
N GLU A 3 1.41 -8.90 3.55
CA GLU A 3 2.31 -8.52 2.46
C GLU A 3 1.60 -7.56 1.51
N LEU A 4 2.20 -6.40 1.24
CA LEU A 4 1.69 -5.42 0.29
C LEU A 4 2.24 -5.74 -1.10
N ARG A 5 1.45 -6.44 -1.91
CA ARG A 5 1.84 -6.91 -3.25
C ARG A 5 1.39 -5.92 -4.31
N GLY A 6 2.31 -5.48 -5.17
CA GLY A 6 1.95 -4.60 -6.29
C GLY A 6 3.13 -3.94 -6.99
N HIS A 7 4.24 -3.70 -6.30
CA HIS A 7 5.45 -3.20 -6.96
C HIS A 7 6.11 -4.32 -7.79
N THR A 8 6.52 -3.98 -9.01
CA THR A 8 7.24 -4.92 -9.91
C THR A 8 8.75 -4.87 -9.70
N GLN A 9 9.23 -3.88 -8.94
CA GLN A 9 10.62 -3.72 -8.53
C GLN A 9 10.74 -3.54 -7.02
N ARG A 10 11.97 -3.49 -6.52
CA ARG A 10 12.26 -3.32 -5.08
C ARG A 10 11.71 -1.99 -4.57
N VAL A 11 11.05 -2.02 -3.42
CA VAL A 11 10.67 -0.80 -2.72
C VAL A 11 11.94 -0.10 -2.21
N LEU A 12 12.07 1.19 -2.53
CA LEU A 12 13.21 2.01 -2.10
C LEU A 12 12.89 2.86 -0.88
N CYS A 13 11.63 3.25 -0.70
CA CYS A 13 11.21 4.13 0.38
C CYS A 13 9.79 3.79 0.86
N LEU A 14 9.57 4.00 2.16
CA LEU A 14 8.29 3.86 2.84
C LEU A 14 8.05 5.08 3.72
N ALA A 15 6.87 5.69 3.59
CA ALA A 15 6.44 6.80 4.44
C ALA A 15 5.08 6.48 5.07
N LYS A 16 4.92 6.84 6.35
CA LYS A 16 3.64 6.72 7.06
C LYS A 16 3.02 8.10 7.20
N SER A 17 1.72 8.19 6.98
CA SER A 17 0.98 9.40 7.27
C SER A 17 0.91 9.64 8.80
N PRO A 18 0.93 10.90 9.28
CA PRO A 18 0.85 11.21 10.71
C PRO A 18 -0.47 10.77 11.37
N ASP A 19 -1.55 10.70 10.58
CA ASP A 19 -2.86 10.21 11.01
C ASP A 19 -2.93 8.67 11.09
N GLN A 20 -1.82 7.97 10.78
CA GLN A 20 -1.65 6.52 10.83
C GLN A 20 -2.62 5.71 9.95
N ARG A 21 -3.32 6.36 9.03
CA ARG A 21 -4.30 5.72 8.14
C ARG A 21 -3.71 5.26 6.83
N THR A 22 -2.56 5.79 6.42
CA THR A 22 -2.02 5.51 5.08
C THR A 22 -0.51 5.29 5.11
N ILE A 23 -0.04 4.34 4.29
CA ILE A 23 1.37 4.13 3.96
C ILE A 23 1.57 4.48 2.49
N CYS A 24 2.66 5.18 2.16
CA CYS A 24 3.12 5.35 0.79
C CYS A 24 4.40 4.54 0.57
N SER A 25 4.47 3.81 -0.54
CA SER A 25 5.66 3.11 -1.00
C SER A 25 6.11 3.63 -2.36
N ALA A 26 7.43 3.81 -2.51
CA ALA A 26 8.07 4.25 -3.75
C ALA A 26 9.01 3.18 -4.29
N SER A 27 8.97 2.98 -5.60
CA SER A 27 9.72 1.94 -6.30
C SER A 27 10.29 2.49 -7.62
N PRO A 28 11.40 1.93 -8.13
CA PRO A 28 11.93 2.26 -9.44
C PRO A 28 11.11 1.65 -10.59
N ASP A 29 9.98 0.98 -10.29
CA ASP A 29 8.94 0.66 -11.28
C ASP A 29 8.11 1.87 -11.74
N GLU A 30 8.58 3.08 -11.43
CA GLU A 30 7.96 4.36 -11.79
C GLU A 30 6.59 4.60 -11.12
N THR A 31 6.26 3.83 -10.07
CA THR A 31 5.00 3.99 -9.33
C THR A 31 5.22 4.39 -7.87
N LEU A 32 4.27 5.20 -7.40
CA LEU A 32 3.99 5.41 -5.98
C LEU A 32 2.69 4.68 -5.66
N ARG A 33 2.69 3.88 -4.60
CA ARG A 33 1.49 3.16 -4.15
C ARG A 33 1.11 3.61 -2.76
N PHE A 34 -0.18 3.88 -2.58
CA PHE A 34 -0.77 4.22 -1.29
C PHE A 34 -1.53 3.01 -0.75
N TRP A 35 -1.38 2.77 0.55
CA TRP A 35 -1.98 1.65 1.25
C TRP A 35 -2.73 2.18 2.45
N ASP A 36 -4.04 1.97 2.46
CA ASP A 36 -4.89 2.31 3.58
C ASP A 36 -4.77 1.24 4.69
N ILE A 37 -4.38 1.68 5.88
CA ILE A 37 -4.35 0.89 7.11
C ILE A 37 -5.71 1.06 7.80
N TRP A 38 -6.78 0.50 7.22
CA TRP A 38 -8.06 0.42 7.94
C TRP A 38 -8.01 -0.79 8.88
N ASP A 39 -7.81 -0.51 10.17
CA ASP A 39 -8.02 -1.49 11.24
C ASP A 39 -9.53 -1.69 11.41
N GLY A 40 -10.09 -2.67 10.71
CA GLY A 40 -11.54 -2.76 10.58
C GLY A 40 -12.05 -4.08 10.06
N ASN A 41 -11.56 -5.19 10.63
CA ASN A 41 -12.15 -6.52 10.57
C ASN A 41 -12.18 -7.20 9.18
N GLY A 42 -11.65 -8.41 9.11
CA GLY A 42 -11.30 -9.06 7.86
C GLY A 42 -12.46 -9.27 6.91
N VAL A 43 -12.38 -8.65 5.74
CA VAL A 43 -12.96 -9.14 4.49
C VAL A 43 -12.04 -8.71 3.33
N ASP A 44 -11.60 -9.73 2.59
CA ASP A 44 -10.77 -9.71 1.38
C ASP A 44 -9.28 -9.33 1.52
N LYS A 45 -8.44 -10.33 1.80
CA LYS A 45 -6.97 -10.20 1.82
C LYS A 45 -6.34 -10.24 0.42
N ASP A 46 -7.12 -10.46 -0.63
CA ASP A 46 -6.60 -10.72 -1.98
C ASP A 46 -7.00 -9.66 -3.00
N ASN A 47 -7.64 -8.56 -2.58
CA ASN A 47 -8.16 -7.56 -3.52
C ASN A 47 -7.95 -6.11 -3.05
N LEU A 48 -6.68 -5.71 -2.94
CA LEU A 48 -6.34 -4.30 -2.86
C LEU A 48 -6.48 -3.69 -4.26
N SER A 49 -7.69 -3.23 -4.57
CA SER A 49 -8.00 -2.49 -5.78
C SER A 49 -7.35 -1.09 -5.70
N PRO A 50 -6.73 -0.57 -6.79
CA PRO A 50 -6.28 0.82 -6.81
C PRO A 50 -7.49 1.75 -6.68
N ILE A 51 -7.35 2.78 -5.83
CA ILE A 51 -8.35 3.86 -5.75
C ILE A 51 -8.26 4.66 -7.06
N GLY A 52 -9.23 4.48 -7.95
CA GLY A 52 -9.44 5.28 -9.15
C GLY A 52 -9.60 4.46 -10.43
N LYS A 53 -10.68 4.73 -11.18
CA LYS A 53 -10.76 4.44 -12.62
C LYS A 53 -10.08 5.56 -13.40
#